data_AF-A0A9N8EPN3-F1
#
_entry.id   AF-A0A9N8EPN3-F1
#
_cell.length_a   1.000
_cell.length_b   1.000
_cell.length_c   1.000
_cell.angle_alpha   90.00
_cell.angle_beta   90.00
_cell.angle_gamma   90.00
#
_symmetry.space_group_name_H-M   'P 1'
#
loop_
_entity.id
_entity.type
_entity.pdbx_description
1 polymer ?
#
loop_
_entity_poly.entity_id
_entity_poly.type
_entity_poly.pdbx_seq_one_letter_code
_entity_poly.pdbx_strand_id
1 'polypeptide(L)'
;MSGKGGSKKKVTPRSSNRQRKSRMIGRDKDDHDKHVESLKDSEKVTYYISLYEEEKKKNEEADKEEPDEEWEPDNFDLEEALGNNTKGSNDYIAASGCFKKNTWIDKKFSSEKSEEAIAYLVLDRLGKKAFLLTGDRKKDKVIKERRAAWVAHWKDAITAIMNEQRNFVVNQMYIKTEDFCAAHGLDKMPTPEQLKAVVMREVPLEDLAQDASAQEKAAREEIKLHSSLYTEKLLPCVAGASSWFRESIRHNQLISVAKWKGKLCVPPGSEAMTLLIYENSYTRWNLCFQPGNNDCGRKKWTAPKSSKDSETKKFATKYSNSKVGNAKYGGWSNAGRRRYNALKLEVQDARAKPNAQDAEQQMLKWMLQYCGKEDHQPDPDAVNKKKKKGKRSYDDLVDCD
;
A
#
# COMPACT_ATOMS: atom_id res chain seq x y z
N MET A 1 20.18 -55.87 33.09
CA MET A 1 19.74 -54.59 33.68
C MET A 1 19.42 -53.63 32.54
N SER A 2 18.21 -53.66 31.98
CA SER A 2 17.03 -52.87 32.38
C SER A 2 17.16 -51.36 32.13
N GLY A 3 16.64 -50.93 30.97
CA GLY A 3 15.65 -49.85 30.88
C GLY A 3 16.11 -48.39 30.76
N LYS A 4 15.69 -47.76 29.65
CA LYS A 4 14.96 -46.47 29.51
C LYS A 4 15.21 -45.96 28.08
N GLY A 5 14.25 -45.88 27.15
CA GLY A 5 12.85 -45.50 27.29
C GLY A 5 12.65 -44.05 26.81
N GLY A 6 13.04 -43.73 25.57
CA GLY A 6 12.92 -42.39 25.00
C GLY A 6 11.56 -42.16 24.32
N SER A 7 10.67 -41.43 25.00
CA SER A 7 9.36 -41.04 24.49
C SER A 7 9.46 -40.05 23.33
N LYS A 8 8.95 -40.45 22.15
CA LYS A 8 8.69 -39.56 21.00
C LYS A 8 7.48 -38.68 21.30
N LYS A 9 7.67 -37.36 21.43
CA LYS A 9 6.57 -36.38 21.43
C LYS A 9 6.04 -36.21 20.00
N LYS A 10 4.79 -36.62 19.77
CA LYS A 10 4.02 -36.27 18.56
C LYS A 10 3.74 -34.76 18.57
N VAL A 11 4.21 -34.06 17.55
CA VAL A 11 3.84 -32.68 17.25
C VAL A 11 2.59 -32.71 16.37
N THR A 12 1.46 -32.23 16.87
CA THR A 12 0.24 -32.00 16.08
C THR A 12 0.28 -30.62 15.44
N PRO A 13 -0.05 -30.47 14.14
CA PRO A 13 -0.11 -29.16 13.50
C PRO A 13 -1.38 -28.41 13.91
N ARG A 14 -1.22 -27.18 14.42
CA ARG A 14 -2.32 -26.24 14.67
C ARG A 14 -2.81 -25.66 13.34
N SER A 15 -3.87 -26.26 12.79
CA SER A 15 -4.69 -25.68 11.74
C SER A 15 -5.63 -24.63 12.35
N SER A 16 -5.35 -23.34 12.13
CA SER A 16 -6.28 -22.26 12.47
C SER A 16 -7.15 -21.94 11.26
N ASN A 17 -8.09 -22.84 10.94
CA ASN A 17 -9.13 -22.56 9.97
C ASN A 17 -10.24 -21.77 10.66
N ARG A 18 -10.24 -20.45 10.50
CA ARG A 18 -11.24 -19.56 11.09
C ARG A 18 -12.50 -19.62 10.21
N GLN A 19 -13.26 -20.70 10.35
CA GLN A 19 -14.59 -20.83 9.74
C GLN A 19 -15.52 -19.76 10.34
N ARG A 20 -16.15 -18.97 9.46
CA ARG A 20 -17.27 -18.10 9.82
C ARG A 20 -18.39 -19.01 10.33
N LYS A 21 -18.73 -18.90 11.62
CA LYS A 21 -19.92 -19.56 12.19
C LYS A 21 -21.15 -18.92 11.56
N SER A 22 -21.80 -19.64 10.65
CA SER A 22 -23.21 -19.36 10.31
C SER A 22 -24.02 -19.58 11.57
N ARG A 23 -24.81 -18.58 11.96
CA ARG A 23 -25.66 -18.62 13.15
C ARG A 23 -26.96 -19.31 12.73
N MET A 24 -26.92 -20.63 12.53
CA MET A 24 -28.16 -21.41 12.42
C MET A 24 -28.85 -21.39 13.78
N ILE A 25 -30.11 -20.96 13.80
CA ILE A 25 -30.90 -20.68 15.00
C ILE A 25 -31.62 -21.94 15.46
N GLY A 26 -31.47 -22.28 16.75
CA GLY A 26 -32.53 -22.90 17.55
C GLY A 26 -32.48 -24.40 17.81
N ARG A 27 -31.66 -25.18 17.09
CA ARG A 27 -31.34 -26.56 17.50
C ARG A 27 -29.97 -26.57 18.13
N ASP A 28 -29.83 -27.23 19.29
CA ASP A 28 -28.52 -27.52 19.85
C ASP A 28 -27.67 -28.14 18.75
N LYS A 29 -26.48 -27.58 18.55
CA LYS A 29 -25.59 -28.00 17.46
C LYS A 29 -25.34 -29.51 17.50
N ASP A 30 -25.32 -30.05 18.71
CA ASP A 30 -25.16 -31.47 19.00
C ASP A 30 -26.30 -32.34 18.47
N ASP A 31 -27.53 -31.82 18.38
CA ASP A 31 -28.69 -32.56 17.87
C ASP A 31 -28.79 -32.50 16.34
N HIS A 32 -28.35 -31.38 15.73
CA HIS A 32 -28.23 -31.29 14.28
C HIS A 32 -27.17 -32.25 13.75
N ASP A 33 -25.99 -32.26 14.37
CA ASP A 33 -24.87 -33.10 13.93
C ASP A 33 -25.23 -34.60 14.10
N LYS A 34 -25.86 -35.00 15.21
CA LYS A 34 -26.39 -36.36 15.40
C LYS A 34 -27.45 -36.75 14.38
N HIS A 35 -28.36 -35.83 14.03
CA HIS A 35 -29.37 -36.10 13.03
C HIS A 35 -28.76 -36.28 11.64
N VAL A 36 -27.81 -35.43 11.24
CA VAL A 36 -27.09 -35.54 9.97
C VAL A 36 -26.29 -36.85 9.89
N GLU A 37 -25.65 -37.26 10.98
CA GLU A 37 -24.91 -38.53 11.04
C GLU A 37 -25.81 -39.76 10.91
N SER A 38 -27.08 -39.66 11.32
CA SER A 38 -28.06 -40.76 11.20
C SER A 38 -28.65 -40.94 9.80
N LEU A 39 -28.50 -39.96 8.91
CA LEU A 39 -29.03 -39.99 7.54
C LEU A 39 -28.11 -40.76 6.58
N LYS A 40 -28.69 -41.43 5.59
CA LYS A 40 -27.92 -41.98 4.46
C LYS A 40 -27.38 -40.85 3.61
N ASP A 41 -26.28 -41.09 2.88
CA ASP A 41 -25.62 -40.03 2.09
C ASP A 41 -26.53 -39.41 1.02
N SER A 42 -27.45 -40.18 0.45
CA SER A 42 -28.48 -39.68 -0.47
C SER A 42 -29.49 -38.74 0.20
N GLU A 43 -29.76 -38.93 1.49
CA GLU A 43 -30.74 -38.15 2.27
C GLU A 43 -30.11 -36.87 2.82
N LYS A 44 -28.79 -36.88 3.10
CA LYS A 44 -28.05 -35.68 3.54
C LYS A 44 -28.14 -34.54 2.52
N VAL A 45 -28.05 -34.85 1.23
CA VAL A 45 -28.13 -33.84 0.17
C VAL A 45 -29.51 -33.18 0.16
N THR A 46 -30.59 -33.97 0.21
CA THR A 46 -31.97 -33.46 0.28
C THR A 46 -32.21 -32.64 1.54
N TYR A 47 -31.67 -33.07 2.68
CA TYR A 47 -31.75 -32.35 3.95
C TYR A 47 -31.06 -30.98 3.91
N TYR A 48 -29.87 -30.88 3.28
CA TYR A 48 -29.20 -29.58 3.13
C TYR A 48 -29.93 -28.66 2.14
N ILE A 49 -30.52 -29.20 1.08
CA ILE A 49 -31.34 -28.41 0.16
C ILE A 49 -32.57 -27.85 0.88
N SER A 50 -33.27 -28.67 1.69
CA SER A 50 -34.44 -28.20 2.43
C SER A 50 -34.09 -27.13 3.47
N LEU A 51 -32.96 -27.27 4.17
CA LEU A 51 -32.47 -26.23 5.09
C LEU A 51 -32.17 -24.91 4.38
N TYR A 52 -31.58 -24.98 3.18
CA TYR A 52 -31.29 -23.80 2.37
C TYR A 52 -32.59 -23.13 1.88
N GLU A 53 -33.58 -23.90 1.45
CA GLU A 53 -34.88 -23.39 1.04
C GLU A 53 -35.67 -22.79 2.21
N GLU A 54 -35.63 -23.40 3.39
CA GLU A 54 -36.20 -22.83 4.61
C GLU A 54 -35.51 -21.52 5.02
N GLU A 55 -34.19 -21.44 4.94
CA GLU A 55 -33.44 -20.21 5.25
C GLU A 55 -33.74 -19.11 4.23
N LYS A 56 -33.84 -19.46 2.94
CA LYS A 56 -34.27 -18.55 1.89
C LYS A 56 -35.71 -18.05 2.13
N LYS A 57 -36.65 -18.95 2.45
CA LYS A 57 -38.04 -18.60 2.72
C LYS A 57 -38.19 -17.72 3.96
N LYS A 58 -37.45 -17.99 5.04
CA LYS A 58 -37.39 -17.12 6.23
C LYS A 58 -36.82 -15.74 5.88
N ASN A 59 -35.81 -15.67 5.02
CA ASN A 59 -35.27 -14.40 4.56
C ASN A 59 -36.29 -13.62 3.70
N GLU A 60 -37.06 -14.31 2.85
CA GLU A 60 -38.13 -13.70 2.04
C GLU A 60 -39.37 -13.31 2.87
N GLU A 61 -39.73 -14.08 3.91
CA GLU A 61 -40.82 -13.77 4.85
C GLU A 61 -40.43 -12.61 5.78
N ALA A 62 -39.18 -12.55 6.25
CA ALA A 62 -38.65 -11.40 6.98
C ALA A 62 -38.60 -10.11 6.12
N ASP A 63 -38.56 -10.25 4.80
CA ASP A 63 -38.67 -9.11 3.86
C ASP A 63 -40.15 -8.72 3.59
N LYS A 64 -41.14 -9.51 4.05
CA LYS A 64 -42.59 -9.27 3.89
C LYS A 64 -43.31 -8.77 5.15
N GLU A 65 -42.67 -8.78 6.32
CA GLU A 65 -43.23 -8.11 7.50
C GLU A 65 -43.52 -6.64 7.14
N GLU A 66 -44.76 -6.21 7.41
CA GLU A 66 -45.28 -4.89 7.05
C GLU A 66 -44.29 -3.80 7.49
N PRO A 67 -44.16 -2.71 6.70
CA PRO A 67 -43.26 -1.61 7.04
C PRO A 67 -43.70 -0.99 8.36
N ASP A 68 -43.12 -1.48 9.47
CA ASP A 68 -43.10 -0.75 10.73
C ASP A 68 -42.66 0.68 10.40
N GLU A 69 -43.52 1.63 10.76
CA GLU A 69 -43.32 3.07 10.82
C GLU A 69 -41.97 3.52 10.23
N GLU A 70 -42.04 4.00 8.99
CA GLU A 70 -40.94 4.51 8.17
C GLU A 70 -39.89 5.20 9.04
N TRP A 71 -38.81 4.49 9.38
CA TRP A 71 -37.68 5.06 10.09
C TRP A 71 -36.93 5.98 9.14
N GLU A 72 -37.50 7.14 8.85
CA GLU A 72 -36.72 8.29 8.45
C GLU A 72 -36.44 9.08 9.73
N PRO A 73 -35.17 9.27 10.13
CA PRO A 73 -34.90 10.29 11.13
C PRO A 73 -35.42 11.61 10.56
N ASP A 74 -36.51 12.12 11.14
CA ASP A 74 -37.09 13.41 10.80
C ASP A 74 -35.96 14.43 10.68
N ASN A 75 -35.67 14.86 9.44
CA ASN A 75 -34.64 15.83 9.04
C ASN A 75 -33.21 15.34 8.75
N PHE A 76 -32.99 14.17 8.16
CA PHE A 76 -31.67 13.89 7.54
C PHE A 76 -31.52 14.61 6.19
N ASP A 77 -30.81 15.75 6.19
CA ASP A 77 -30.40 16.43 4.96
C ASP A 77 -29.22 15.69 4.31
N LEU A 78 -29.51 14.97 3.22
CA LEU A 78 -28.51 14.23 2.47
C LEU A 78 -27.48 15.17 1.81
N GLU A 79 -27.89 16.31 1.28
CA GLU A 79 -27.01 17.26 0.58
C GLU A 79 -26.00 17.88 1.55
N GLU A 80 -26.48 18.31 2.73
CA GLU A 80 -25.59 18.79 3.80
C GLU A 80 -24.61 17.67 4.24
N ALA A 81 -25.11 16.45 4.43
CA ALA A 81 -24.29 15.32 4.86
C ALA A 81 -23.25 14.89 3.83
N LEU A 82 -23.54 15.03 2.53
CA LEU A 82 -22.61 14.77 1.43
C LEU A 82 -21.43 15.74 1.43
N GLY A 83 -21.63 16.97 1.90
CA GLY A 83 -20.58 17.99 2.02
C GLY A 83 -20.02 18.46 0.66
N ASN A 84 -19.02 19.33 0.71
CA ASN A 84 -18.50 19.99 -0.49
C ASN A 84 -17.29 19.24 -1.06
N ASN A 85 -17.46 18.57 -2.21
CA ASN A 85 -16.39 17.84 -2.89
C ASN A 85 -15.48 18.73 -3.77
N THR A 86 -15.71 20.05 -3.79
CA THR A 86 -14.93 21.01 -4.59
C THR A 86 -13.51 21.11 -4.05
N LYS A 87 -12.54 21.08 -4.97
CA LYS A 87 -11.12 21.22 -4.62
C LYS A 87 -10.87 22.51 -3.81
N GLY A 88 -10.30 22.34 -2.63
CA GLY A 88 -9.99 23.44 -1.71
C GLY A 88 -11.02 23.66 -0.59
N SER A 89 -12.17 22.98 -0.64
CA SER A 89 -13.09 22.94 0.49
C SER A 89 -12.46 22.22 1.70
N ASN A 90 -12.97 22.49 2.90
CA ASN A 90 -12.53 21.79 4.11
C ASN A 90 -12.73 20.27 4.01
N ASP A 91 -13.86 19.82 3.45
CA ASP A 91 -14.14 18.40 3.25
C ASP A 91 -13.15 17.77 2.26
N TYR A 92 -12.84 18.44 1.15
CA TYR A 92 -11.87 17.94 0.17
C TYR A 92 -10.48 17.85 0.77
N ILE A 93 -10.05 18.85 1.55
CA ILE A 93 -8.77 18.86 2.25
C ILE A 93 -8.70 17.70 3.25
N ALA A 94 -9.76 17.48 4.02
CA ALA A 94 -9.86 16.38 4.97
C ALA A 94 -9.81 15.00 4.27
N ALA A 95 -10.56 14.83 3.18
CA ALA A 95 -10.53 13.63 2.34
C ALA A 95 -9.13 13.37 1.76
N SER A 96 -8.49 14.41 1.22
CA SER A 96 -7.12 14.35 0.69
C SER A 96 -6.12 13.95 1.78
N GLY A 97 -6.21 14.55 2.97
CA GLY A 97 -5.38 14.21 4.13
C GLY A 97 -5.55 12.75 4.56
N CYS A 98 -6.79 12.24 4.58
CA CYS A 98 -7.08 10.84 4.90
C CYS A 98 -6.44 9.88 3.88
N PHE A 99 -6.58 10.19 2.58
CA PHE A 99 -6.00 9.41 1.50
C PHE A 99 -4.47 9.34 1.60
N LYS A 100 -3.83 10.51 1.76
CA LYS A 100 -2.37 10.64 1.87
C LYS A 100 -1.78 9.80 3.00
N LYS A 101 -2.41 9.83 4.18
CA LYS A 101 -1.88 9.18 5.39
C LYS A 101 -2.05 7.67 5.40
N ASN A 102 -3.10 7.14 4.76
CA ASN A 102 -3.54 5.77 5.03
C ASN A 102 -3.83 4.93 3.79
N THR A 103 -4.26 5.55 2.70
CA THR A 103 -4.78 4.82 1.54
C THR A 103 -3.71 4.65 0.48
N TRP A 104 -2.86 5.66 0.27
CA TRP A 104 -1.80 5.62 -0.75
C TRP A 104 -0.85 4.43 -0.56
N ILE A 105 -0.56 4.01 0.67
CA ILE A 105 0.34 2.88 0.94
C ILE A 105 -0.28 1.57 0.44
N ASP A 106 -1.56 1.38 0.73
CA ASP A 106 -2.27 0.12 0.49
C ASP A 106 -2.85 0.03 -0.95
N LYS A 107 -3.17 1.17 -1.56
CA LYS A 107 -3.84 1.26 -2.87
C LYS A 107 -3.12 2.26 -3.78
N LYS A 108 -2.46 1.71 -4.81
CA LYS A 108 -1.68 2.48 -5.79
C LYS A 108 -2.44 2.82 -7.08
N PHE A 109 -3.46 2.01 -7.40
CA PHE A 109 -4.33 2.20 -8.56
C PHE A 109 -5.78 2.24 -8.10
N SER A 110 -6.56 3.08 -8.76
CA SER A 110 -8.01 3.07 -8.71
C SER A 110 -8.55 2.05 -9.72
N SER A 111 -9.57 1.31 -9.31
CA SER A 111 -10.54 0.60 -10.12
C SER A 111 -11.90 0.96 -9.57
N GLU A 112 -12.98 0.63 -10.27
CA GLU A 112 -14.34 0.95 -9.78
C GLU A 112 -14.61 0.42 -8.38
N LYS A 113 -14.26 -0.86 -8.16
CA LYS A 113 -14.38 -1.50 -6.85
C LYS A 113 -13.48 -0.86 -5.80
N SER A 114 -12.30 -0.35 -6.20
CA SER A 114 -11.42 0.30 -5.23
C SER A 114 -11.79 1.76 -4.99
N GLU A 115 -12.35 2.48 -5.95
CA GLU A 115 -12.86 3.86 -5.79
C GLU A 115 -13.96 3.87 -4.74
N GLU A 116 -14.91 2.95 -4.86
CA GLU A 116 -15.95 2.74 -3.85
C GLU A 116 -15.34 2.41 -2.47
N ALA A 117 -14.41 1.45 -2.41
CA ALA A 117 -13.75 1.11 -1.15
C ALA A 117 -12.95 2.30 -0.56
N ILE A 118 -12.32 3.12 -1.40
CA ILE A 118 -11.59 4.31 -0.97
C ILE A 118 -12.57 5.38 -0.49
N ALA A 119 -13.70 5.57 -1.17
CA ALA A 119 -14.75 6.49 -0.77
C ALA A 119 -15.32 6.13 0.61
N TYR A 120 -15.58 4.85 0.87
CA TYR A 120 -15.98 4.38 2.19
C TYR A 120 -14.89 4.55 3.24
N LEU A 121 -13.62 4.27 2.90
CA LEU A 121 -12.53 4.49 3.83
C LEU A 121 -12.37 5.97 4.19
N VAL A 122 -12.55 6.87 3.23
CA VAL A 122 -12.55 8.32 3.48
C VAL A 122 -13.74 8.68 4.37
N LEU A 123 -14.94 8.19 4.06
CA LEU A 123 -16.15 8.44 4.83
C LEU A 123 -16.02 8.00 6.30
N ASP A 124 -15.55 6.77 6.52
CA ASP A 124 -15.32 6.21 7.86
C ASP A 124 -14.26 7.04 8.62
N ARG A 125 -13.23 7.54 7.92
CA ARG A 125 -12.17 8.37 8.51
C ARG A 125 -12.60 9.79 8.84
N LEU A 126 -13.54 10.35 8.07
CA LEU A 126 -14.19 11.62 8.39
C LEU A 126 -15.12 11.48 9.60
N GLY A 127 -15.45 10.25 10.02
CA GLY A 127 -16.26 10.00 11.21
C GLY A 127 -17.71 10.41 11.03
N LYS A 128 -18.23 10.45 9.79
CA LYS A 128 -19.62 10.81 9.51
C LYS A 128 -20.56 9.70 9.99
N LYS A 129 -20.99 9.81 11.25
CA LYS A 129 -21.80 8.80 11.97
C LYS A 129 -23.06 8.38 11.21
N ALA A 130 -23.67 9.30 10.46
CA ALA A 130 -24.88 9.05 9.67
C ALA A 130 -24.73 7.98 8.57
N PHE A 131 -23.49 7.61 8.24
CA PHE A 131 -23.18 6.59 7.25
C PHE A 131 -22.61 5.30 7.87
N LEU A 132 -22.54 5.18 9.20
CA LEU A 132 -22.03 3.99 9.85
C LEU A 132 -23.14 2.94 9.97
N LEU A 133 -22.85 1.71 9.52
CA LEU A 133 -23.76 0.59 9.69
C LEU A 133 -24.00 0.34 11.18
N THR A 134 -25.26 0.10 11.52
CA THR A 134 -25.74 -0.05 12.90
C THR A 134 -25.85 -1.52 13.32
N GLY A 135 -25.89 -2.44 12.34
CA GLY A 135 -26.17 -3.85 12.57
C GLY A 135 -27.66 -4.19 12.59
N ASP A 136 -28.54 -3.18 12.49
CA ASP A 136 -29.97 -3.33 12.28
C ASP A 136 -30.24 -3.43 10.77
N ARG A 137 -30.83 -4.54 10.31
CA ARG A 137 -31.02 -4.84 8.88
C ARG A 137 -31.85 -3.78 8.16
N LYS A 138 -32.90 -3.25 8.80
CA LYS A 138 -33.79 -2.23 8.20
C LYS A 138 -33.03 -0.91 8.05
N LYS A 139 -32.36 -0.44 9.11
CA LYS A 139 -31.55 0.80 9.09
C LYS A 139 -30.35 0.68 8.14
N ASP A 140 -29.72 -0.48 8.10
CA ASP A 140 -28.57 -0.74 7.24
C ASP A 140 -28.93 -0.71 5.75
N LYS A 141 -30.20 -0.93 5.36
CA LYS A 141 -30.66 -0.73 3.98
C LYS A 141 -30.56 0.75 3.59
N VAL A 142 -31.15 1.63 4.40
CA VAL A 142 -31.11 3.09 4.20
C VAL A 142 -29.66 3.60 4.24
N ILE A 143 -28.84 3.11 5.18
CA ILE A 143 -27.42 3.48 5.27
C ILE A 143 -26.63 3.05 4.03
N LYS A 144 -26.96 1.89 3.42
CA LYS A 144 -26.33 1.46 2.16
C LYS A 144 -26.67 2.39 1.00
N GLU A 145 -27.91 2.85 0.91
CA GLU A 145 -28.34 3.81 -0.11
C GLU A 145 -27.62 5.16 0.07
N ARG A 146 -27.53 5.67 1.30
CA ARG A 146 -26.74 6.87 1.65
C ARG A 146 -25.26 6.71 1.30
N ARG A 147 -24.69 5.54 1.60
CA ARG A 147 -23.31 5.17 1.23
C ARG A 147 -23.11 5.17 -0.29
N ALA A 148 -24.05 4.64 -1.06
CA ALA A 148 -24.01 4.67 -2.52
C ALA A 148 -24.09 6.11 -3.07
N ALA A 149 -24.96 6.95 -2.50
CA ALA A 149 -25.05 8.37 -2.83
C ALA A 149 -23.72 9.10 -2.54
N TRP A 150 -23.09 8.83 -1.38
CA TRP A 150 -21.76 9.35 -1.07
C TRP A 150 -20.71 8.97 -2.10
N VAL A 151 -20.67 7.70 -2.50
CA VAL A 151 -19.73 7.21 -3.51
C VAL A 151 -19.96 7.92 -4.83
N ALA A 152 -21.22 8.04 -5.28
CA ALA A 152 -21.57 8.74 -6.51
C ALA A 152 -21.11 10.21 -6.49
N HIS A 153 -21.34 10.91 -5.37
CA HIS A 153 -20.94 12.30 -5.18
C HIS A 153 -19.42 12.50 -5.13
N TRP A 154 -18.69 11.61 -4.44
CA TRP A 154 -17.26 11.80 -4.18
C TRP A 154 -16.32 11.09 -5.17
N LYS A 155 -16.82 10.24 -6.07
CA LYS A 155 -16.01 9.41 -6.97
C LYS A 155 -14.99 10.22 -7.78
N ASP A 156 -15.43 11.31 -8.40
CA ASP A 156 -14.57 12.13 -9.25
C ASP A 156 -13.54 12.91 -8.42
N ALA A 157 -13.97 13.47 -7.28
CA ALA A 157 -13.08 14.14 -6.34
C ALA A 157 -12.00 13.19 -5.79
N ILE A 158 -12.36 11.95 -5.44
CA ILE A 158 -11.40 10.93 -5.00
C ILE A 158 -10.42 10.60 -6.11
N THR A 159 -10.90 10.43 -7.35
CA THR A 159 -10.03 10.19 -8.51
C THR A 159 -9.04 11.34 -8.70
N ALA A 160 -9.50 12.58 -8.56
CA ALA A 160 -8.65 13.78 -8.60
C ALA A 160 -7.60 13.76 -7.48
N ILE A 161 -8.00 13.50 -6.22
CA ILE A 161 -7.10 13.38 -5.06
C ILE A 161 -6.02 12.32 -5.31
N MET A 162 -6.39 11.15 -5.86
CA MET A 162 -5.45 10.08 -6.17
C MET A 162 -4.41 10.51 -7.21
N ASN A 163 -4.86 11.23 -8.24
CA ASN A 163 -4.00 11.72 -9.32
C ASN A 163 -3.07 12.82 -8.83
N GLU A 164 -3.57 13.74 -8.02
CA GLU A 164 -2.76 14.77 -7.34
C GLU A 164 -1.67 14.14 -6.48
N GLN A 165 -2.02 13.16 -5.65
CA GLN A 165 -1.06 12.48 -4.80
C GLN A 165 0.01 11.74 -5.62
N ARG A 166 -0.38 11.10 -6.72
CA ARG A 166 0.59 10.46 -7.61
C ARG A 166 1.54 11.48 -8.24
N ASN A 167 1.00 12.56 -8.80
CA ASN A 167 1.80 13.61 -9.42
C ASN A 167 2.78 14.23 -8.41
N PHE A 168 2.32 14.44 -7.17
CA PHE A 168 3.17 14.86 -6.07
C PHE A 168 4.32 13.86 -5.83
N VAL A 169 4.04 12.56 -5.72
CA VAL A 169 5.06 11.53 -5.51
C VAL A 169 6.07 11.47 -6.66
N VAL A 170 5.59 11.49 -7.92
CA VAL A 170 6.45 11.49 -9.12
C VAL A 170 7.36 12.72 -9.10
N ASN A 171 6.83 13.91 -8.81
CA ASN A 171 7.62 15.14 -8.75
C ASN A 171 8.64 15.12 -7.61
N GLN A 172 8.25 14.64 -6.42
CA GLN A 172 9.17 14.50 -5.29
C GLN A 172 10.29 13.52 -5.57
N MET A 173 10.00 12.40 -6.26
CA MET A 173 11.04 11.47 -6.69
C MET A 173 12.02 12.12 -7.68
N TYR A 174 11.52 12.91 -8.64
CA TYR A 174 12.38 13.65 -9.56
C TYR A 174 13.32 14.59 -8.83
N ILE A 175 12.78 15.52 -8.01
CA ILE A 175 13.56 16.52 -7.28
C ILE A 175 14.63 15.84 -6.44
N LYS A 176 14.26 14.79 -5.68
CA LYS A 176 15.23 14.09 -4.83
C LYS A 176 16.28 13.30 -5.60
N THR A 177 15.97 12.84 -6.82
CA THR A 177 16.95 12.17 -7.70
C THR A 177 17.91 13.21 -8.27
N GLU A 178 17.39 14.33 -8.77
CA GLU A 178 18.18 15.45 -9.29
C GLU A 178 19.14 15.99 -8.22
N ASP A 179 18.63 16.31 -7.02
CA ASP A 179 19.43 16.78 -5.90
C ASP A 179 20.50 15.76 -5.49
N PHE A 180 20.16 14.47 -5.51
CA PHE A 180 21.10 13.40 -5.18
C PHE A 180 22.21 13.30 -6.23
N CYS A 181 21.87 13.27 -7.52
CA CYS A 181 22.85 13.22 -8.60
C CYS A 181 23.78 14.44 -8.56
N ALA A 182 23.23 15.64 -8.33
CA ALA A 182 24.02 16.86 -8.21
C ALA A 182 24.98 16.82 -7.00
N ALA A 183 24.51 16.35 -5.85
CA ALA A 183 25.33 16.24 -4.63
C ALA A 183 26.50 15.25 -4.77
N HIS A 184 26.38 14.27 -5.68
CA HIS A 184 27.39 13.24 -5.93
C HIS A 184 28.15 13.43 -7.25
N GLY A 185 27.95 14.56 -7.93
CA GLY A 185 28.65 14.87 -9.18
C GLY A 185 28.36 13.88 -10.32
N LEU A 186 27.18 13.26 -10.33
CA LEU A 186 26.78 12.33 -11.39
C LEU A 186 26.42 13.11 -12.66
N ASP A 187 26.91 12.64 -13.82
CA ASP A 187 26.59 13.20 -15.13
C ASP A 187 25.23 12.72 -15.67
N LYS A 188 24.76 11.58 -15.16
CA LYS A 188 23.51 10.92 -15.54
C LYS A 188 22.79 10.36 -14.34
N MET A 189 21.47 10.21 -14.48
CA MET A 189 20.68 9.50 -13.49
C MET A 189 20.95 7.98 -13.58
N PRO A 190 20.89 7.24 -12.45
CA PRO A 190 20.96 5.78 -12.48
C PRO A 190 19.92 5.18 -13.40
N THR A 191 20.28 4.15 -14.17
CA THR A 191 19.34 3.50 -15.08
C THR A 191 18.26 2.76 -14.30
N PRO A 192 17.07 2.52 -14.88
CA PRO A 192 16.05 1.69 -14.24
C PRO A 192 16.55 0.27 -13.91
N GLU A 193 17.44 -0.30 -14.71
CA GLU A 193 18.06 -1.61 -14.48
C GLU A 193 18.99 -1.60 -13.27
N GLN A 194 19.80 -0.56 -13.10
CA GLN A 194 20.67 -0.38 -11.94
C GLN A 194 19.87 -0.25 -10.64
N LEU A 195 18.80 0.56 -10.66
CA LEU A 195 17.88 0.65 -9.52
C LEU A 195 17.11 -0.64 -9.27
N LYS A 196 16.74 -1.36 -10.34
CA LYS A 196 16.09 -2.66 -10.22
C LYS A 196 17.02 -3.67 -9.54
N ALA A 197 18.31 -3.72 -9.86
CA ALA A 197 19.26 -4.63 -9.20
C ALA A 197 19.28 -4.42 -7.67
N VAL A 198 19.34 -3.17 -7.22
CA VAL A 198 19.22 -2.80 -5.80
C VAL A 198 17.91 -3.31 -5.20
N VAL A 199 16.77 -3.02 -5.85
CA VAL A 199 15.46 -3.46 -5.38
C VAL A 199 15.30 -4.98 -5.44
N MET A 200 16.03 -5.70 -6.30
CA MET A 200 15.98 -7.17 -6.34
C MET A 200 16.98 -7.83 -5.40
N ARG A 201 17.66 -7.03 -4.55
CA ARG A 201 18.68 -7.46 -3.59
C ARG A 201 19.84 -8.17 -4.29
N GLU A 202 20.13 -7.75 -5.53
CA GLU A 202 21.26 -8.24 -6.33
C GLU A 202 22.51 -7.43 -5.97
N VAL A 203 22.80 -7.42 -4.67
CA VAL A 203 23.85 -6.62 -4.05
C VAL A 203 25.02 -7.54 -3.71
N PRO A 204 26.25 -7.23 -4.14
CA PRO A 204 27.42 -7.99 -3.73
C PRO A 204 27.64 -7.84 -2.22
N LEU A 205 27.79 -8.96 -1.51
CA LEU A 205 28.13 -8.98 -0.09
C LEU A 205 29.62 -8.63 0.09
N GLU A 206 29.95 -7.82 1.11
CA GLU A 206 31.30 -7.28 1.33
C GLU A 206 32.38 -8.36 1.57
N ASP A 207 32.00 -9.54 2.06
CA ASP A 207 32.93 -10.56 2.55
C ASP A 207 33.80 -11.26 1.48
N LEU A 208 33.66 -10.92 0.20
CA LEU A 208 34.08 -11.85 -0.87
C LEU A 208 35.38 -11.57 -1.64
N ALA A 209 36.13 -10.48 -1.45
CA ALA A 209 37.53 -10.44 -1.93
C ALA A 209 38.27 -9.16 -1.52
N GLN A 210 39.34 -9.29 -0.73
CA GLN A 210 40.40 -8.26 -0.66
C GLN A 210 41.04 -8.04 -2.05
N ASP A 211 41.02 -9.08 -2.88
CA ASP A 211 41.59 -9.14 -4.24
C ASP A 211 40.63 -8.70 -5.35
N ALA A 212 39.50 -8.05 -5.02
CA ALA A 212 38.58 -7.57 -6.05
C ALA A 212 39.29 -6.60 -7.01
N SER A 213 39.05 -6.79 -8.30
CA SER A 213 39.56 -5.92 -9.36
C SER A 213 39.07 -4.47 -9.16
N ALA A 214 39.80 -3.52 -9.75
CA ALA A 214 39.39 -2.10 -9.69
C ALA A 214 37.98 -1.88 -10.27
N GLN A 215 37.60 -2.65 -11.30
CA GLN A 215 36.27 -2.58 -11.92
C GLN A 215 35.17 -3.08 -10.97
N GLU A 216 35.41 -4.19 -10.26
CA GLU A 216 34.46 -4.70 -9.26
C GLU A 216 34.31 -3.75 -8.08
N LYS A 217 35.40 -3.13 -7.62
CA LYS A 217 35.36 -2.09 -6.58
C LYS A 217 34.53 -0.88 -7.03
N ALA A 218 34.73 -0.40 -8.25
CA ALA A 218 33.94 0.70 -8.80
C ALA A 218 32.45 0.36 -8.92
N ALA A 219 32.12 -0.84 -9.43
CA ALA A 219 30.73 -1.31 -9.52
C ALA A 219 30.06 -1.44 -8.14
N ARG A 220 30.81 -1.84 -7.11
CA ARG A 220 30.32 -1.90 -5.72
C ARG A 220 29.98 -0.51 -5.18
N GLU A 221 30.88 0.46 -5.36
CA GLU A 221 30.61 1.84 -4.91
C GLU A 221 29.40 2.45 -5.64
N GLU A 222 29.22 2.13 -6.92
CA GLU A 222 28.03 2.53 -7.68
C GLU A 222 26.74 1.90 -7.10
N ILE A 223 26.73 0.60 -6.82
CA ILE A 223 25.58 -0.08 -6.19
C ILE A 223 25.29 0.48 -4.80
N LYS A 224 26.34 0.79 -4.02
CA LYS A 224 26.24 1.43 -2.70
C LYS A 224 25.57 2.80 -2.79
N LEU A 225 25.96 3.60 -3.77
CA LEU A 225 25.37 4.90 -4.05
C LEU A 225 23.89 4.77 -4.44
N HIS A 226 23.57 3.85 -5.35
CA HIS A 226 22.19 3.58 -5.78
C HIS A 226 21.31 3.04 -4.65
N SER A 227 21.87 2.22 -3.77
CA SER A 227 21.20 1.72 -2.56
C SER A 227 20.81 2.86 -1.62
N SER A 228 21.69 3.85 -1.50
CA SER A 228 21.43 5.06 -0.70
C SER A 228 20.35 5.93 -1.34
N LEU A 229 20.41 6.20 -2.65
CA LEU A 229 19.36 6.90 -3.39
C LEU A 229 18.00 6.22 -3.17
N TYR A 230 17.94 4.91 -3.40
CA TYR A 230 16.73 4.12 -3.29
C TYR A 230 16.12 4.21 -1.87
N THR A 231 16.92 3.91 -0.84
CA THR A 231 16.44 3.76 0.54
C THR A 231 16.11 5.11 1.20
N GLU A 232 16.95 6.12 0.98
CA GLU A 232 16.84 7.42 1.66
C GLU A 232 15.97 8.43 0.93
N LYS A 233 15.94 8.37 -0.40
CA LYS A 233 15.31 9.41 -1.22
C LYS A 233 14.03 8.92 -1.88
N LEU A 234 14.08 7.79 -2.59
CA LEU A 234 12.96 7.35 -3.42
C LEU A 234 11.87 6.62 -2.63
N LEU A 235 12.26 5.63 -1.82
CA LEU A 235 11.32 4.79 -1.09
C LEU A 235 10.41 5.58 -0.12
N PRO A 236 10.89 6.60 0.62
CA PRO A 236 10.04 7.42 1.46
C PRO A 236 8.91 8.15 0.72
N CYS A 237 9.14 8.57 -0.53
CA CYS A 237 8.12 9.22 -1.35
C CYS A 237 6.93 8.30 -1.62
N VAL A 238 7.18 7.01 -1.84
CA VAL A 238 6.17 6.03 -2.24
C VAL A 238 5.56 5.29 -1.04
N ALA A 239 6.39 4.93 -0.06
CA ALA A 239 5.96 4.24 1.15
C ALA A 239 5.23 5.17 2.14
N GLY A 240 5.38 6.49 1.98
CA GLY A 240 4.76 7.50 2.83
C GLY A 240 5.60 7.81 4.07
N ALA A 241 5.63 9.09 4.46
CA ALA A 241 6.44 9.55 5.58
C ALA A 241 6.00 8.97 6.93
N SER A 242 4.71 8.69 7.10
CA SER A 242 4.15 8.25 8.39
C SER A 242 4.58 6.85 8.83
N SER A 243 4.92 5.97 7.88
CA SER A 243 5.27 4.55 8.11
C SER A 243 6.78 4.32 8.08
N TRP A 244 7.45 4.68 6.98
CA TRP A 244 8.86 4.35 6.74
C TRP A 244 9.83 5.46 7.19
N PHE A 245 9.46 6.74 7.05
CA PHE A 245 10.39 7.87 7.30
C PHE A 245 10.72 8.10 8.78
N ARG A 246 10.16 7.29 9.70
CA ARG A 246 10.58 7.29 11.10
C ARG A 246 12.02 6.81 11.17
N GLU A 247 12.91 7.69 11.61
CA GLU A 247 14.34 7.41 11.74
C GLU A 247 14.61 6.10 12.49
N SER A 248 13.91 5.89 13.60
CA SER A 248 14.01 4.67 14.41
C SER A 248 13.65 3.37 13.69
N ILE A 249 12.95 3.44 12.55
CA ILE A 249 12.61 2.29 11.71
C ILE A 249 13.59 2.21 10.55
N ARG A 250 13.69 3.27 9.75
CA ARG A 250 14.50 3.31 8.52
C ARG A 250 15.97 3.00 8.76
N HIS A 251 16.52 3.45 9.88
CA HIS A 251 17.95 3.29 10.19
C HIS A 251 18.26 2.07 11.07
N ASN A 252 17.25 1.31 11.51
CA ASN A 252 17.46 0.19 12.44
C ASN A 252 16.78 -1.11 12.00
N GLN A 253 15.99 -1.11 10.92
CA GLN A 253 15.24 -2.29 10.48
C GLN A 253 15.36 -2.49 8.98
N LEU A 254 15.37 -3.76 8.57
CA LEU A 254 15.42 -4.13 7.16
C LEU A 254 14.10 -3.80 6.46
N ILE A 255 14.17 -3.39 5.19
CA ILE A 255 13.01 -2.97 4.39
C ILE A 255 11.94 -4.08 4.33
N SER A 256 12.37 -5.34 4.20
CA SER A 256 11.47 -6.48 4.07
C SER A 256 10.73 -6.84 5.36
N VAL A 257 11.29 -6.52 6.53
CA VAL A 257 10.78 -6.98 7.85
C VAL A 257 10.15 -5.87 8.68
N ALA A 258 10.47 -4.61 8.39
CA ALA A 258 10.07 -3.49 9.22
C ALA A 258 8.55 -3.36 9.34
N LYS A 259 8.06 -3.28 10.58
CA LYS A 259 6.62 -3.20 10.88
C LYS A 259 6.30 -2.02 11.78
N TRP A 260 5.18 -1.36 11.47
CA TRP A 260 4.57 -0.32 12.29
C TRP A 260 3.09 -0.64 12.51
N LYS A 261 2.65 -0.65 13.77
CA LYS A 261 1.27 -1.02 14.16
C LYS A 261 0.83 -2.37 13.56
N GLY A 262 1.75 -3.35 13.55
CA GLY A 262 1.49 -4.71 13.04
C GLY A 262 1.49 -4.86 11.51
N LYS A 263 1.60 -3.76 10.76
CA LYS A 263 1.66 -3.76 9.29
C LYS A 263 3.09 -3.55 8.80
N LEU A 264 3.43 -4.12 7.65
CA LEU A 264 4.71 -3.83 6.99
C LEU A 264 4.79 -2.35 6.62
N CYS A 265 5.89 -1.69 6.97
CA CYS A 265 6.11 -0.28 6.63
C CYS A 265 6.27 -0.10 5.12
N VAL A 266 6.99 -1.04 4.49
CA VAL A 266 7.22 -1.07 3.05
C VAL A 266 6.68 -2.40 2.52
N PRO A 267 5.43 -2.44 2.02
CA PRO A 267 4.93 -3.62 1.33
C PRO A 267 5.65 -3.79 -0.03
N PRO A 268 5.73 -5.01 -0.59
CA PRO A 268 6.31 -5.24 -1.92
C PRO A 268 5.72 -4.35 -3.02
N GLY A 269 4.42 -4.05 -2.90
CA GLY A 269 3.72 -3.16 -3.83
C GLY A 269 4.19 -1.70 -3.79
N SER A 270 4.82 -1.23 -2.70
CA SER A 270 5.43 0.11 -2.65
C SER A 270 6.75 0.12 -3.41
N GLU A 271 7.60 -0.89 -3.25
CA GLU A 271 8.87 -0.98 -4.00
C GLU A 271 8.63 -1.14 -5.50
N ALA A 272 7.68 -1.99 -5.88
CA ALA A 272 7.26 -2.15 -7.27
C ALA A 272 6.73 -0.84 -7.87
N MET A 273 6.02 -0.03 -7.07
CA MET A 273 5.57 1.30 -7.53
C MET A 273 6.73 2.28 -7.66
N THR A 274 7.72 2.25 -6.75
CA THR A 274 8.95 3.05 -6.89
C THR A 274 9.65 2.75 -8.21
N LEU A 275 9.89 1.47 -8.51
CA LEU A 275 10.50 1.06 -9.78
C LEU A 275 9.64 1.46 -10.98
N LEU A 276 8.34 1.22 -10.95
CA LEU A 276 7.45 1.59 -12.07
C LEU A 276 7.46 3.09 -12.35
N ILE A 277 7.39 3.94 -11.31
CA ILE A 277 7.46 5.40 -11.48
C ILE A 277 8.79 5.79 -12.09
N TYR A 278 9.88 5.20 -11.60
CA TYR A 278 11.22 5.47 -12.09
C TYR A 278 11.38 5.03 -13.56
N GLU A 279 11.08 3.76 -13.88
CA GLU A 279 11.06 3.21 -15.25
C GLU A 279 10.22 4.06 -16.21
N ASN A 280 9.04 4.50 -15.77
CA ASN A 280 8.13 5.29 -16.60
C ASN A 280 8.63 6.70 -16.89
N SER A 281 9.37 7.28 -15.95
CA SER A 281 9.77 8.69 -15.98
C SER A 281 11.23 8.90 -16.39
N TYR A 282 12.04 7.84 -16.39
CA TYR A 282 13.49 7.90 -16.56
C TYR A 282 13.92 8.66 -17.81
N THR A 283 13.38 8.33 -18.99
CA THR A 283 13.76 9.02 -20.24
C THR A 283 13.55 10.53 -20.13
N ARG A 284 12.40 10.95 -19.59
CA ARG A 284 12.09 12.36 -19.37
C ARG A 284 13.03 12.98 -18.33
N TRP A 285 13.20 12.33 -17.19
CA TRP A 285 14.02 12.86 -16.09
C TRP A 285 15.49 12.98 -16.47
N ASN A 286 16.04 11.98 -17.16
CA ASN A 286 17.42 11.99 -17.60
C ASN A 286 17.68 13.06 -18.67
N LEU A 287 16.72 13.31 -19.58
CA LEU A 287 16.80 14.44 -20.52
C LEU A 287 16.82 15.78 -19.78
N CYS A 288 16.01 15.92 -18.72
CA CYS A 288 15.94 17.12 -17.90
C CYS A 288 17.16 17.37 -17.03
N PHE A 289 17.86 16.30 -16.67
CA PHE A 289 19.08 16.36 -15.90
C PHE A 289 20.29 16.80 -16.72
N GLN A 290 20.26 16.62 -18.05
CA GLN A 290 21.39 16.98 -18.92
C GLN A 290 21.63 18.49 -18.98
N PRO A 291 22.90 18.95 -18.93
CA PRO A 291 23.25 20.35 -19.08
C PRO A 291 22.67 20.95 -20.36
N GLY A 292 22.01 22.11 -20.26
CA GLY A 292 21.39 22.80 -21.40
C GLY A 292 19.89 22.53 -21.58
N ASN A 293 19.32 21.54 -20.90
CA ASN A 293 17.86 21.30 -20.87
C ASN A 293 17.19 21.95 -19.65
N ASN A 294 17.33 23.27 -19.51
CA ASN A 294 16.81 24.03 -18.36
C ASN A 294 15.26 24.12 -18.29
N ASP A 295 14.55 23.56 -19.26
CA ASP A 295 13.10 23.77 -19.42
C ASP A 295 12.21 22.85 -18.57
N CYS A 296 12.77 21.88 -17.84
CA CYS A 296 11.93 20.89 -17.15
C CYS A 296 12.15 20.68 -15.65
N GLY A 297 13.13 21.33 -15.02
CA GLY A 297 13.47 21.05 -13.61
C GLY A 297 12.75 21.90 -12.56
N ARG A 298 12.56 23.22 -12.78
CA ARG A 298 12.11 24.14 -11.71
C ARG A 298 11.06 25.17 -12.10
N LYS A 299 10.97 25.55 -13.38
CA LYS A 299 9.83 26.31 -13.91
C LYS A 299 8.76 25.29 -14.32
N LYS A 300 7.47 25.59 -14.10
CA LYS A 300 6.34 24.75 -14.56
C LYS A 300 6.64 24.30 -15.99
N TRP A 301 7.04 23.04 -16.18
CA TRP A 301 7.19 22.49 -17.50
C TRP A 301 5.83 22.59 -18.19
N THR A 302 5.70 23.53 -19.12
CA THR A 302 4.57 23.61 -20.02
C THR A 302 4.88 22.68 -21.17
N ALA A 303 4.14 21.57 -21.24
CA ALA A 303 4.14 20.74 -22.43
C ALA A 303 4.03 21.63 -23.67
N PRO A 304 4.88 21.46 -24.69
CA PRO A 304 4.73 22.20 -25.94
C PRO A 304 3.29 22.05 -26.43
N LYS A 305 2.65 23.18 -26.76
CA LYS A 305 1.21 23.24 -27.04
C LYS A 305 0.79 22.45 -28.30
N SER A 306 1.76 21.99 -29.09
CA SER A 306 1.58 21.23 -30.32
C SER A 306 2.07 19.79 -30.14
N SER A 307 1.18 18.80 -30.30
CA SER A 307 1.57 17.38 -30.31
C SER A 307 2.15 16.91 -31.65
N LYS A 308 2.46 17.82 -32.56
CA LYS A 308 3.07 17.53 -33.86
C LYS A 308 4.58 17.68 -33.85
N ASP A 309 5.15 18.34 -32.85
CA ASP A 309 6.60 18.49 -32.74
C ASP A 309 7.25 17.18 -32.29
N SER A 310 8.20 16.70 -33.10
CA SER A 310 9.03 15.53 -32.84
C SER A 310 9.72 15.59 -31.47
N GLU A 311 9.96 16.79 -30.94
CA GLU A 311 10.54 17.03 -29.62
C GLU A 311 9.64 16.58 -28.47
N THR A 312 8.31 16.73 -28.58
CA THR A 312 7.38 16.29 -27.54
C THR A 312 7.38 14.78 -27.33
N LYS A 313 7.68 14.01 -28.39
CA LYS A 313 7.75 12.54 -28.31
C LYS A 313 8.91 12.06 -27.45
N LYS A 314 10.00 12.83 -27.34
CA LYS A 314 11.17 12.47 -26.51
C LYS A 314 10.86 12.47 -25.02
N PHE A 315 9.88 13.28 -24.59
CA PHE A 315 9.42 13.37 -23.21
C PHE A 315 8.22 12.45 -22.90
N ALA A 316 7.78 11.66 -23.87
CA ALA A 316 6.67 10.74 -23.67
C ALA A 316 7.04 9.66 -22.64
N THR A 317 6.17 9.47 -21.65
CA THR A 317 6.32 8.42 -20.65
C THR A 317 5.84 7.08 -21.20
N LYS A 318 6.50 5.98 -20.80
CA LYS A 318 6.27 4.63 -21.36
C LYS A 318 4.90 4.03 -21.03
N TYR A 319 4.39 4.30 -19.83
CA TYR A 319 3.25 3.64 -19.22
C TYR A 319 2.15 4.60 -18.76
N SER A 320 2.37 5.90 -18.85
CA SER A 320 1.35 6.92 -18.52
C SER A 320 1.08 7.86 -19.69
N ASN A 321 -0.10 8.47 -19.71
CA ASN A 321 -0.44 9.53 -20.64
C ASN A 321 -1.05 10.72 -19.87
N SER A 322 -0.46 11.90 -20.03
CA SER A 322 -0.90 13.12 -19.35
C SER A 322 -2.25 13.64 -19.84
N LYS A 323 -2.63 13.35 -21.10
CA LYS A 323 -3.89 13.80 -21.70
C LYS A 323 -5.11 13.13 -21.09
N VAL A 324 -4.91 12.00 -20.41
CA VAL A 324 -5.96 11.23 -19.73
C VAL A 324 -5.88 11.44 -18.21
N GLY A 325 -5.50 12.65 -17.78
CA GLY A 325 -5.24 12.99 -16.37
C GLY A 325 -6.41 12.74 -15.42
N ASN A 326 -7.65 12.71 -15.91
CA ASN A 326 -8.85 12.35 -15.15
C ASN A 326 -9.34 10.92 -15.43
N ALA A 327 -8.58 10.10 -16.15
CA ALA A 327 -8.99 8.73 -16.42
C ALA A 327 -9.03 7.90 -15.13
N LYS A 328 -9.92 6.92 -15.13
CA LYS A 328 -10.20 5.96 -14.04
C LYS A 328 -8.96 5.32 -13.40
N TYR A 329 -7.85 5.20 -14.13
CA TYR A 329 -6.60 4.60 -13.64
C TYR A 329 -5.48 5.61 -13.43
N GLY A 330 -5.83 6.89 -13.39
CA GLY A 330 -4.89 7.98 -13.18
C GLY A 330 -3.83 8.10 -14.25
N GLY A 331 -4.25 7.88 -15.49
CA GLY A 331 -3.42 7.93 -16.68
C GLY A 331 -2.48 6.76 -16.90
N TRP A 332 -2.45 5.75 -16.01
CA TRP A 332 -1.71 4.52 -16.27
C TRP A 332 -2.39 3.64 -17.31
N SER A 333 -1.62 3.25 -18.32
CA SER A 333 -2.06 2.30 -19.34
C SER A 333 -2.23 0.89 -18.77
N ASN A 334 -2.96 0.04 -19.48
CA ASN A 334 -3.07 -1.39 -19.14
C ASN A 334 -1.68 -2.06 -19.07
N ALA A 335 -0.75 -1.67 -19.95
CA ALA A 335 0.63 -2.15 -19.92
C ALA A 335 1.37 -1.73 -18.63
N GLY A 336 1.18 -0.49 -18.18
CA GLY A 336 1.73 -0.02 -16.90
C GLY A 336 1.23 -0.83 -15.70
N ARG A 337 -0.08 -1.14 -15.66
CA ARG A 337 -0.66 -1.97 -14.60
C ARG A 337 -0.16 -3.41 -14.63
N ARG A 338 0.03 -3.99 -15.82
CA ARG A 338 0.64 -5.32 -15.98
C ARG A 338 2.10 -5.31 -15.50
N ARG A 339 2.87 -4.29 -15.89
CA ARG A 339 4.27 -4.12 -15.45
C ARG A 339 4.37 -3.99 -13.93
N TYR A 340 3.48 -3.22 -13.31
CA TYR A 340 3.40 -3.12 -11.86
C TYR A 340 3.21 -4.48 -11.18
N ASN A 341 2.24 -5.27 -11.65
CA ASN A 341 1.96 -6.58 -11.05
C ASN A 341 3.14 -7.54 -11.23
N ALA A 342 3.81 -7.51 -12.39
CA ALA A 342 5.03 -8.27 -12.62
C ALA A 342 6.15 -7.86 -11.66
N LEU A 343 6.44 -6.55 -11.56
CA LEU A 343 7.45 -6.03 -10.62
C LEU A 343 7.12 -6.39 -9.17
N LYS A 344 5.84 -6.39 -8.78
CA LYS A 344 5.41 -6.78 -7.44
C LYS A 344 5.75 -8.25 -7.15
N LEU A 345 5.52 -9.16 -8.10
CA LEU A 345 5.90 -10.57 -7.95
C LEU A 345 7.41 -10.73 -7.90
N GLU A 346 8.14 -10.08 -8.82
CA GLU A 346 9.62 -10.09 -8.82
C GLU A 346 10.20 -9.63 -7.46
N VAL A 347 9.65 -8.56 -6.88
CA VAL A 347 10.05 -8.07 -5.54
C VAL A 347 9.70 -9.08 -4.44
N GLN A 348 8.54 -9.74 -4.52
CA GLN A 348 8.16 -10.76 -3.54
C GLN A 348 9.13 -11.95 -3.58
N ASP A 349 9.47 -12.40 -4.79
CA ASP A 349 10.42 -13.49 -5.02
C ASP A 349 11.82 -13.09 -4.55
N ALA A 350 12.25 -11.86 -4.86
CA ALA A 350 13.53 -11.31 -4.41
C ALA A 350 13.63 -11.27 -2.87
N ARG A 351 12.57 -10.84 -2.17
CA ARG A 351 12.51 -10.86 -0.70
C ARG A 351 12.51 -12.27 -0.10
N ALA A 352 12.08 -13.27 -0.86
CA ALA A 352 12.05 -14.66 -0.44
C ALA A 352 13.37 -15.40 -0.68
N LYS A 353 14.32 -14.81 -1.41
CA LYS A 353 15.64 -15.41 -1.62
C LYS A 353 16.38 -15.59 -0.28
N PRO A 354 17.14 -16.68 -0.08
CA PRO A 354 17.85 -16.93 1.17
C PRO A 354 18.81 -15.81 1.58
N ASN A 355 19.47 -15.18 0.61
CA ASN A 355 20.43 -14.10 0.81
C ASN A 355 19.80 -12.69 0.90
N ALA A 356 18.47 -12.57 0.81
CA ALA A 356 17.81 -11.28 0.74
C ALA A 356 18.01 -10.44 2.01
N GLN A 357 18.03 -11.08 3.18
CA GLN A 357 18.25 -10.39 4.45
C GLN A 357 19.70 -9.89 4.57
N ASP A 358 20.68 -10.69 4.15
CA ASP A 358 22.10 -10.30 4.17
C ASP A 358 22.34 -9.13 3.23
N ALA A 359 21.75 -9.17 2.03
CA ALA A 359 21.79 -8.05 1.09
C ALA A 359 21.13 -6.78 1.68
N GLU A 360 19.99 -6.90 2.36
CA GLU A 360 19.35 -5.76 3.02
C GLU A 360 20.15 -5.23 4.22
N GLN A 361 20.84 -6.10 4.96
CA GLN A 361 21.75 -5.69 6.04
C GLN A 361 22.93 -4.91 5.47
N GLN A 362 23.49 -5.38 4.35
CA GLN A 362 24.56 -4.68 3.65
C GLN A 362 24.11 -3.31 3.14
N MET A 363 22.92 -3.24 2.54
CA MET A 363 22.31 -1.96 2.12
C MET A 363 22.06 -1.02 3.31
N LEU A 364 21.61 -1.55 4.45
CA LEU A 364 21.41 -0.78 5.68
C LEU A 364 22.73 -0.18 6.16
N LYS A 365 23.80 -0.98 6.22
CA LYS A 365 25.14 -0.54 6.60
C LYS A 365 25.61 0.60 5.70
N TRP A 366 25.53 0.42 4.38
CA TRP A 366 25.88 1.46 3.41
C TRP A 366 25.09 2.75 3.56
N MET A 367 23.80 2.63 3.83
CA MET A 367 22.96 3.80 4.07
C MET A 367 23.36 4.53 5.37
N LEU A 368 23.66 3.80 6.44
CA LEU A 368 24.15 4.40 7.69
C LEU A 368 25.47 5.14 7.49
N GLN A 369 26.39 4.58 6.71
CA GLN A 369 27.63 5.24 6.30
C GLN A 369 27.33 6.53 5.52
N TYR A 370 26.45 6.46 4.51
CA TYR A 370 26.03 7.63 3.75
C TYR A 370 25.41 8.74 4.62
N CYS A 371 24.68 8.38 5.67
CA CYS A 371 24.09 9.32 6.61
C CYS A 371 25.05 9.84 7.68
N GLY A 372 26.32 9.40 7.71
CA GLY A 372 27.29 9.74 8.76
C GLY A 372 26.91 9.17 10.13
N LYS A 373 26.28 7.97 10.14
CA LYS A 373 25.76 7.30 11.35
C LYS A 373 26.40 5.93 11.57
N GLU A 374 27.69 5.81 11.24
CA GLU A 374 28.42 4.52 11.30
C GLU A 374 28.46 3.91 12.70
N ASP A 375 28.43 4.73 13.75
CA ASP A 375 28.45 4.28 15.14
C ASP A 375 27.10 3.75 15.64
N HIS A 376 26.03 3.86 14.84
CA HIS A 376 24.75 3.23 15.16
C HIS A 376 24.78 1.76 14.77
N GLN A 377 25.29 0.91 15.66
CA GLN A 377 25.00 -0.52 15.55
C GLN A 377 23.48 -0.73 15.68
N PRO A 378 22.85 -1.46 14.74
CA PRO A 378 21.42 -1.76 14.84
C PRO A 378 21.19 -2.57 16.11
N ASP A 379 20.58 -1.97 17.15
CA ASP A 379 20.28 -2.66 18.41
C ASP A 379 19.19 -3.73 18.13
N PRO A 380 19.55 -5.04 18.09
CA PRO A 380 18.57 -6.10 17.80
C PRO A 380 17.49 -6.16 18.90
N ASP A 381 17.75 -5.60 20.09
CA ASP A 381 16.85 -5.55 21.23
C ASP A 381 16.01 -4.27 21.35
N ALA A 382 16.21 -3.28 20.46
CA ALA A 382 15.44 -2.03 20.50
C ALA A 382 13.92 -2.26 20.33
N VAL A 383 13.53 -3.34 19.64
CA VAL A 383 12.13 -3.77 19.51
C VAL A 383 11.56 -4.29 20.85
N ASN A 384 12.39 -4.90 21.68
CA ASN A 384 11.97 -5.50 22.96
C ASN A 384 12.03 -4.51 24.14
N LYS A 385 12.97 -3.55 24.15
CA LYS A 385 13.11 -2.56 25.24
C LYS A 385 11.91 -1.61 25.37
N LYS A 386 11.19 -1.30 24.28
CA LYS A 386 10.00 -0.42 24.32
C LYS A 386 8.78 -1.02 25.02
N LYS A 387 8.71 -2.34 25.28
CA LYS A 387 7.62 -2.93 26.09
C LYS A 387 7.74 -2.64 27.60
N LYS A 388 8.89 -2.14 28.08
CA LYS A 388 9.13 -1.91 29.52
C LYS A 388 9.04 -0.45 29.97
N LYS A 389 8.95 0.54 29.06
CA LYS A 389 8.73 1.95 29.43
C LYS A 389 7.28 2.33 29.16
N GLY A 390 6.60 2.73 30.23
CA GLY A 390 5.13 2.88 30.32
C GLY A 390 4.48 3.80 29.29
N LYS A 391 3.15 3.67 29.22
CA LYS A 391 2.23 4.56 28.51
C LYS A 391 2.62 6.03 28.79
N ARG A 392 3.24 6.72 27.83
CA ARG A 392 3.15 8.18 27.74
C ARG A 392 1.81 8.51 27.06
N SER A 393 1.09 9.47 27.64
CA SER A 393 -0.18 9.97 27.11
C SER A 393 0.02 10.56 25.71
N TYR A 394 -1.05 10.52 24.94
CA TYR A 394 -1.08 10.85 23.51
C TYR A 394 -1.04 12.37 23.24
N ASP A 395 -1.08 13.20 24.28
CA ASP A 395 -1.18 14.66 24.17
C ASP A 395 0.16 15.37 23.90
N ASP A 396 1.30 14.71 24.07
CA ASP A 396 2.63 15.35 23.93
C ASP A 396 3.22 15.31 22.49
N LEU A 397 2.41 15.03 21.46
CA LEU A 397 2.90 14.87 20.06
C LEU A 397 2.26 15.84 19.04
N VAL A 398 1.62 16.91 19.52
CA VAL A 398 1.16 18.02 18.68
C VAL A 398 1.93 19.26 19.11
N ASP A 399 3.16 19.41 18.61
CA ASP A 399 3.86 20.69 18.47
C ASP A 399 5.23 20.40 17.83
N CYS A 400 5.27 20.44 16.50
CA CYS A 400 6.48 20.62 15.67
C CYS A 400 5.96 21.02 14.27
N ASP A 401 6.03 22.32 14.00
CA ASP A 401 5.83 22.96 12.69
C ASP A 401 6.78 22.45 11.60
#